data_AF-B5VLH4-F1
#
_entry.id   AF-B5VLH4-F1
#
_cell.length_a   1.000
_cell.length_b   1.000
_cell.length_c   1.000
_cell.angle_alpha   90.00
_cell.angle_beta   90.00
_cell.angle_gamma   90.00
#
_symmetry.space_group_name_H-M   'P 1'
#
loop_
_entity.id
_entity.type
_entity.pdbx_description
1 polymer ?
#
loop_
_entity_poly.entity_id
_entity_poly.type
_entity_poly.pdbx_seq_one_letter_code
_entity_poly.pdbx_strand_id
1 'polypeptide(L)'
;MSTEQMQVKVKLVAAPLYVLTTQALDKQKGIEQLESAIEKITEVITKYGGVCNITMPPKAVTATEDAELQALLESKELDNRSDSEDDEDESDDE
;
A
#
# COMPACT_ATOMS: atom_id res chain seq x y z
N MET A 1 29.30 -2.64 -11.01
CA MET A 1 28.29 -1.63 -11.38
C MET A 1 27.12 -1.84 -10.45
N SER A 2 26.95 -0.92 -9.51
CA SER A 2 26.00 -1.01 -8.40
C SER A 2 24.58 -0.84 -8.93
N THR A 3 23.89 -1.94 -9.22
CA THR A 3 22.44 -1.92 -9.36
C THR A 3 21.85 -1.93 -7.97
N GLU A 4 21.84 -0.78 -7.31
CA GLU A 4 20.94 -0.52 -6.18
C GLU A 4 19.54 -0.47 -6.77
N GLN A 5 18.98 -1.65 -7.02
CA GLN A 5 17.62 -1.81 -7.50
C GLN A 5 16.73 -1.29 -6.37
N MET A 6 16.24 -0.05 -6.51
CA MET A 6 15.19 0.50 -5.67
C MET A 6 14.00 -0.48 -5.71
N GLN A 7 13.89 -1.30 -4.67
CA GLN A 7 12.89 -2.35 -4.61
C GLN A 7 11.58 -1.74 -4.12
N VAL A 8 10.56 -1.75 -4.97
CA VAL A 8 9.19 -1.37 -4.60
C VAL A 8 8.55 -2.57 -3.93
N LYS A 9 8.10 -2.40 -2.69
CA LYS A 9 7.30 -3.37 -1.94
C LYS A 9 5.85 -2.90 -1.94
N VAL A 10 4.92 -3.84 -2.10
CA VAL A 10 3.49 -3.57 -2.05
C VAL A 10 2.89 -4.43 -0.94
N LYS A 11 2.19 -3.79 0.00
CA LYS A 11 1.42 -4.47 1.06
C LYS A 11 -0.06 -4.18 0.83
N LEU A 12 -0.89 -5.23 0.85
CA LEU A 12 -2.35 -5.08 0.95
C LEU A 12 -2.67 -4.87 2.42
N VAL A 13 -3.30 -3.75 2.76
CA VAL A 13 -3.75 -3.47 4.14
C VAL A 13 -5.20 -3.87 4.30
N ALA A 14 -6.04 -3.53 3.31
CA ALA A 14 -7.43 -3.97 3.23
C ALA A 14 -7.84 -4.02 1.75
N ALA A 15 -8.83 -4.80 1.35
CA ALA A 15 -9.44 -4.56 0.04
C ALA A 15 -10.33 -3.30 0.16
N PRO A 16 -10.17 -2.23 -0.64
CA PRO A 16 -9.30 -2.05 -1.82
C PRO A 16 -8.03 -1.18 -1.58
N LEU A 17 -7.59 -1.04 -0.33
CA LEU A 17 -6.43 -0.26 0.13
C LEU A 17 -5.08 -1.00 0.06
N TYR A 18 -4.21 -0.52 -0.83
CA TYR A 18 -2.83 -1.00 -0.98
C TYR A 18 -1.84 0.11 -0.59
N VAL A 19 -0.69 -0.29 -0.06
CA VAL A 19 0.40 0.61 0.31
C VAL A 19 1.67 0.19 -0.42
N LEU A 20 2.29 1.15 -1.11
CA LEU A 20 3.57 0.97 -1.79
C LEU A 20 4.68 1.65 -0.98
N THR A 21 5.77 0.91 -0.73
CA THR A 21 6.95 1.44 -0.04
C THR A 21 8.21 1.15 -0.86
N THR A 22 9.12 2.12 -0.90
CA THR A 22 10.42 1.98 -1.58
C THR A 22 11.51 2.56 -0.70
N GLN A 23 12.63 1.84 -0.64
CA GLN A 23 13.84 2.31 0.00
C GLN A 23 14.82 2.75 -1.09
N ALA A 24 15.30 3.99 -0.98
CA ALA A 24 16.24 4.60 -1.90
C ALA A 24 17.25 5.46 -1.13
N LEU A 25 18.52 5.45 -1.56
CA LEU A 25 19.54 6.36 -1.01
C LEU A 25 19.21 7.82 -1.36
N ASP A 26 18.78 8.07 -2.59
CA ASP A 26 18.34 9.37 -3.08
C ASP A 26 16.83 9.49 -2.92
N LYS A 27 16.38 10.35 -2.00
CA LYS A 27 14.95 10.61 -1.75
C LYS A 27 14.21 11.10 -3.00
N GLN A 28 14.83 11.96 -3.80
CA GLN A 28 14.23 12.47 -5.04
C GLN A 28 14.04 11.38 -6.07
N LYS A 29 15.10 10.60 -6.36
CA LYS A 29 15.02 9.48 -7.32
C LYS A 29 14.02 8.41 -6.88
N GLY A 30 13.90 8.17 -5.56
CA GLY A 30 12.90 7.26 -5.01
C GLY A 30 11.47 7.72 -5.29
N ILE A 31 11.19 9.00 -5.12
CA ILE A 31 9.86 9.59 -5.44
C ILE A 31 9.59 9.48 -6.94
N GLU A 32 10.51 9.92 -7.80
CA GLU A 32 10.35 9.88 -9.26
C GLU A 32 10.11 8.44 -9.76
N GLN A 33 10.82 7.47 -9.19
CA GLN A 33 10.65 6.07 -9.54
C GLN A 33 9.28 5.53 -9.12
N LEU A 34 8.79 5.94 -7.95
CA LEU A 34 7.48 5.52 -7.44
C LEU A 34 6.34 6.18 -8.22
N GLU A 35 6.49 7.46 -8.61
CA GLU A 35 5.55 8.13 -9.52
C GLU A 35 5.45 7.42 -10.86
N SER A 36 6.60 7.12 -11.49
CA SER A 36 6.62 6.40 -12.77
C SER A 36 6.03 4.99 -12.64
N ALA A 37 6.18 4.34 -11.49
CA ALA A 37 5.55 3.06 -11.22
C ALA A 37 4.03 3.18 -11.07
N ILE A 38 3.55 4.19 -10.31
CA ILE A 38 2.10 4.47 -10.14
C ILE A 38 1.45 4.76 -11.49
N GLU A 39 2.09 5.54 -12.36
CA GLU A 39 1.59 5.84 -13.70
C GLU A 39 1.38 4.56 -14.52
N LYS A 40 2.39 3.68 -14.54
CA LYS A 40 2.29 2.38 -15.23
C LYS A 40 1.22 1.48 -14.62
N ILE A 41 1.14 1.42 -13.29
CA ILE A 41 0.12 0.65 -12.58
C ILE A 41 -1.27 1.15 -12.98
N THR A 42 -1.46 2.46 -13.00
CA THR A 42 -2.72 3.09 -13.40
C THR A 42 -3.07 2.75 -14.84
N GLU A 43 -2.12 2.89 -15.78
CA GLU A 43 -2.33 2.54 -17.19
C GLU A 43 -2.75 1.07 -17.34
N VAL A 44 -2.07 0.16 -16.64
CA VAL A 44 -2.39 -1.27 -16.69
C VAL A 44 -3.76 -1.54 -16.07
N ILE A 45 -4.06 -1.00 -14.89
CA ILE A 45 -5.36 -1.18 -14.22
C ILE A 45 -6.51 -0.65 -15.10
N THR A 46 -6.34 0.53 -15.70
CA THR A 46 -7.34 1.11 -16.61
C THR A 46 -7.53 0.26 -17.86
N LYS A 47 -6.47 -0.37 -18.42
CA LYS A 47 -6.61 -1.31 -19.54
C LYS A 47 -7.46 -2.53 -19.21
N TYR A 48 -7.46 -2.99 -17.97
CA TYR A 48 -8.31 -4.08 -17.49
C TYR A 48 -9.70 -3.62 -17.01
N GLY A 49 -10.03 -2.33 -17.16
CA GLY A 49 -11.32 -1.77 -16.74
C GLY A 49 -11.43 -1.49 -15.23
N GLY A 50 -10.32 -1.53 -14.50
CA GLY A 50 -10.27 -1.15 -13.08
C GLY A 50 -10.05 0.36 -12.88
N VAL A 51 -10.25 0.82 -11.64
CA VAL A 51 -10.00 2.21 -11.24
C VAL A 51 -8.93 2.21 -10.15
N CYS A 52 -7.84 2.93 -10.37
CA CYS A 52 -6.81 3.16 -9.36
C CYS A 52 -7.00 4.56 -8.78
N ASN A 53 -7.33 4.66 -7.49
CA ASN A 53 -7.46 5.94 -6.82
C ASN A 53 -6.29 6.14 -5.85
N ILE A 54 -5.51 7.20 -6.07
CA ILE A 54 -4.33 7.49 -5.27
C ILE A 54 -4.78 8.32 -4.07
N THR A 55 -4.92 7.68 -2.91
CA THR A 55 -5.35 8.36 -1.67
C THR A 55 -4.28 9.31 -1.12
N MET A 56 -3.01 8.97 -1.34
CA MET A 56 -1.87 9.76 -0.88
C MET A 56 -0.76 9.74 -1.95
N PRO A 57 -0.25 10.90 -2.38
CA PRO A 57 0.86 10.97 -3.32
C PRO A 57 2.17 10.47 -2.69
N PRO A 58 3.13 9.98 -3.49
CA PRO A 58 4.43 9.54 -3.00
C PRO A 58 5.14 10.68 -2.26
N LYS A 59 5.51 10.42 -1.01
CA LYS A 59 6.22 11.38 -0.16
C LYS A 59 7.48 10.74 0.40
N ALA A 60 8.61 11.46 0.34
CA ALA A 60 9.81 11.04 1.04
C ALA A 60 9.60 11.19 2.55
N VAL A 61 9.46 10.07 3.23
CA VAL A 61 9.38 9.98 4.69
C VAL A 61 10.76 9.62 5.26
N THR A 62 10.99 9.96 6.53
CA THR A 62 12.17 9.47 7.26
C THR A 62 11.92 8.07 7.84
N ALA A 63 12.97 7.37 8.26
CA ALA A 63 12.84 6.04 8.86
C ALA A 63 11.95 6.03 10.11
N THR A 64 11.90 7.14 10.86
CA THR A 64 11.02 7.30 12.02
C THR A 64 9.56 7.40 11.59
N GLU A 65 9.26 8.26 10.60
CA GLU A 65 7.89 8.41 10.07
C GLU A 65 7.39 7.14 9.38
N ASP A 66 8.27 6.40 8.69
CA ASP A 66 7.95 5.11 8.07
C ASP A 66 7.51 4.07 9.12
N ALA A 67 8.24 3.98 10.24
CA ALA A 67 7.91 3.06 11.33
C ALA A 67 6.56 3.40 11.99
N GLU A 68 6.30 4.70 12.22
CA GLU A 68 5.01 5.14 12.78
C GLU A 68 3.86 4.88 11.79
N LEU A 69 4.06 5.16 10.50
CA LEU A 69 3.07 4.91 9.47
C LEU A 69 2.77 3.41 9.37
N GLN A 70 3.80 2.56 9.40
CA GLN A 70 3.65 1.11 9.36
C GLN A 70 2.88 0.58 10.57
N ALA A 71 3.20 1.04 11.78
CA ALA A 71 2.47 0.66 13.00
C ALA A 71 0.99 1.07 12.93
N LEU A 72 0.70 2.26 12.39
CA LEU A 72 -0.65 2.78 12.25
C LEU A 72 -1.45 2.00 11.20
N LEU A 73 -0.81 1.60 10.10
CA LEU A 73 -1.40 0.76 9.06
C LEU A 73 -1.66 -0.68 9.55
N GLU A 74 -0.73 -1.25 10.31
CA GLU A 74 -0.86 -2.60 10.88
C GLU A 74 -1.96 -2.65 11.96
N SER A 75 -2.07 -1.59 12.77
CA SER A 75 -3.19 -1.46 13.70
C SER A 75 -4.54 -1.41 12.97
N LYS A 76 -4.62 -0.74 11.81
CA LYS A 76 -5.83 -0.72 10.97
C LYS A 76 -6.12 -2.07 10.30
N GLU A 77 -5.08 -2.80 9.89
CA GLU A 77 -5.21 -4.15 9.31
C GLU A 77 -5.82 -5.12 10.33
N LEU A 78 -5.38 -5.06 11.59
CA LEU A 78 -5.91 -5.86 12.69
C LEU A 78 -7.37 -5.50 13.03
N ASP A 79 -7.69 -4.22 13.08
CA ASP A 79 -9.04 -3.72 13.36
C ASP A 79 -10.05 -4.18 12.30
N ASN A 80 -9.70 -4.04 11.01
CA ASN A 80 -10.56 -4.50 9.91
C ASN A 80 -10.72 -6.02 9.87
N ARG A 81 -9.70 -6.78 10.29
CA ARG A 81 -9.81 -8.24 10.36
C ARG A 81 -10.75 -8.67 11.48
N SER A 82 -10.68 -8.03 12.64
CA SER A 82 -11.52 -8.36 13.79
C SER A 82 -13.01 -8.06 13.54
N ASP A 83 -13.33 -7.06 12.71
CA ASP A 83 -14.70 -6.66 12.37
C ASP A 83 -15.38 -7.65 11.38
N SER A 84 -14.61 -8.43 10.61
CA SER A 84 -15.14 -9.45 9.69
C SER A 84 -15.35 -10.83 10.35
N GLU A 85 -14.92 -11.04 11.59
CA GLU A 85 -15.02 -12.33 12.30
C GLU A 85 -16.24 -12.39 13.27
N ASP A 86 -17.12 -11.36 13.33
CA ASP A 86 -18.30 -11.31 14.22
C ASP A 86 -19.66 -11.42 13.48
N ASP A 87 -19.67 -11.67 12.17
CA ASP A 87 -20.89 -11.81 11.34
C ASP A 87 -21.12 -13.26 10.85
N GLU A 88 -20.76 -14.28 11.65
CA GLU A 88 -21.03 -15.71 11.36
C GLU A 88 -21.80 -16.46 12.47
N ASP A 89 -22.51 -15.79 13.39
CA ASP A 89 -23.25 -16.47 14.46
C ASP A 89 -24.70 -15.96 14.64
N GLU A 90 -25.54 -16.00 13.59
CA GLU A 90 -27.00 -15.90 13.79
C GLU A 90 -27.87 -16.66 12.75
N SER A 91 -27.45 -17.83 12.22
CA SER A 91 -28.33 -18.61 11.32
C SER A 91 -28.08 -20.12 11.32
N ASP A 92 -28.66 -20.83 12.30
CA ASP A 92 -29.19 -22.23 12.25
C ASP A 92 -29.58 -22.60 13.70
N ASP A 93 -30.70 -23.20 14.12
CA ASP A 93 -31.96 -23.68 13.58
C ASP A 93 -32.82 -24.06 14.84
N GLU A 94 -34.15 -23.94 14.76
CA GLU A 94 -35.22 -24.32 15.76
C GLU A 94 -35.62 -23.37 16.92
#